data_AF-A0A7L4THQ6-F1
#
_entry.id   AF-A0A7L4THQ6-F1
#
_cell.length_a   1.000
_cell.length_b   1.000
_cell.length_c   1.000
_cell.angle_alpha   90.00
_cell.angle_beta   90.00
_cell.angle_gamma   90.00
#
_symmetry.space_group_name_H-M   'P 1'
#
loop_
_entity.id
_entity.type
_entity.pdbx_description
1 polymer ?
#
loop_
_entity_poly.entity_id
_entity_poly.type
_entity_poly.pdbx_seq_one_letter_code
_entity_poly.pdbx_strand_id
1 'polypeptide(L)'
;MKKVLLSFLVLLVISCNKKEQQQNIEAKDQNVTAQDTAEISDTKKQDTLRIDYAEHKNLLDILTLLPDSTMASWGWSKKERIEFVKDIQKNKFTTGAPEHFSSIKLAQPNTIEIQVVDGIWIFSIYKIKPNNYIVITDDIVGDGNDLLAFEYKDGVLEYIAFENLFDNFLTALLVNKDDKNCIDLLEENNIGFEYLFTGTKKIEIANLSLTEGNNECFKGNSLNYEFNPALKKFELKTIK
;
A
#
# COMPACT_ATOMS: atom_id res chain seq x y z
N MET A 1 36.24 31.21 40.03
CA MET A 1 36.78 32.50 39.56
C MET A 1 37.32 32.35 38.15
N LYS A 2 37.45 33.46 37.39
CA LYS A 2 37.96 33.59 36.01
C LYS A 2 37.05 33.06 34.89
N LYS A 3 36.30 34.02 34.31
CA LYS A 3 35.80 33.98 32.93
C LYS A 3 36.97 34.15 31.95
N VAL A 4 36.89 33.59 30.75
CA VAL A 4 37.48 34.19 29.55
C VAL A 4 36.45 34.09 28.43
N LEU A 5 35.97 35.25 27.95
CA LEU A 5 35.32 35.37 26.65
C LEU A 5 36.42 35.31 25.58
N LEU A 6 36.10 34.80 24.39
CA LEU A 6 36.37 35.61 23.20
C LEU A 6 35.26 35.38 22.16
N SER A 7 34.76 36.49 21.62
CA SER A 7 33.81 36.53 20.52
C SER A 7 34.57 36.84 19.24
N PHE A 8 34.14 36.30 18.10
CA PHE A 8 34.37 36.98 16.83
C PHE A 8 33.14 36.85 15.93
N LEU A 9 32.65 38.02 15.53
CA LEU A 9 31.45 38.23 14.73
C LEU A 9 31.85 39.12 13.55
N VAL A 10 31.68 38.65 12.32
CA VAL A 10 31.67 39.51 11.13
C VAL A 10 30.53 39.05 10.22
N LEU A 11 29.50 39.88 10.11
CA LEU A 11 28.54 39.80 9.03
C LEU A 11 29.15 40.39 7.76
N LEU A 12 28.82 39.84 6.60
CA LEU A 12 28.86 40.60 5.34
C LEU A 12 27.49 40.53 4.66
N VAL A 13 26.75 41.62 4.82
CA VAL A 13 25.49 41.89 4.15
C VAL A 13 25.82 42.50 2.78
N ILE A 14 25.42 41.84 1.69
CA ILE A 14 25.47 42.45 0.35
C ILE A 14 24.08 42.99 0.03
N SER A 15 23.91 44.30 0.23
CA SER A 15 22.71 45.03 -0.14
C SER A 15 22.67 45.29 -1.65
N CYS A 16 21.46 45.28 -2.21
CA CYS A 16 21.20 45.86 -3.53
C CYS A 16 21.55 47.35 -3.58
N ASN A 17 21.92 47.83 -4.77
CA ASN A 17 21.69 49.21 -5.19
C ASN A 17 21.25 49.23 -6.67
N LYS A 18 20.29 50.11 -7.01
CA LYS A 18 19.63 50.20 -8.32
C LYS A 18 20.11 51.41 -9.12
N LYS A 19 20.25 51.24 -10.45
CA LYS A 19 20.09 52.24 -11.54
C LYS A 19 21.02 53.49 -11.48
N GLU A 20 21.36 54.19 -12.57
CA GLU A 20 20.62 54.59 -13.79
C GLU A 20 21.59 54.75 -14.99
N GLN A 21 21.18 54.46 -16.24
CA GLN A 21 21.09 55.39 -17.41
C GLN A 21 22.37 56.17 -17.81
N GLN A 22 22.76 56.37 -19.08
CA GLN A 22 22.07 56.57 -20.39
C GLN A 22 23.07 56.15 -21.54
N GLN A 23 22.81 56.10 -22.86
CA GLN A 23 21.91 56.85 -23.75
C GLN A 23 21.73 56.16 -25.16
N ASN A 24 20.59 56.42 -25.81
CA ASN A 24 20.27 56.48 -27.27
C ASN A 24 20.71 55.40 -28.30
N ILE A 25 19.71 54.79 -28.98
CA ILE A 25 19.32 55.08 -30.39
C ILE A 25 17.77 55.11 -30.46
N GLU A 26 17.18 55.91 -31.36
CA GLU A 26 15.75 56.31 -31.39
C GLU A 26 14.84 55.42 -32.28
N ALA A 27 13.53 55.40 -31.91
CA ALA A 27 12.30 55.33 -32.75
C ALA A 27 12.23 54.34 -33.96
N LYS A 28 11.16 53.58 -34.23
CA LYS A 28 9.72 53.57 -33.84
C LYS A 28 9.17 52.14 -34.17
N ASP A 29 7.92 51.71 -33.95
CA ASP A 29 6.67 52.38 -33.58
C ASP A 29 5.71 51.44 -32.76
N GLN A 30 4.44 51.82 -32.65
CA GLN A 30 3.35 51.18 -31.90
C GLN A 30 2.73 49.92 -32.57
N ASN A 31 2.54 48.84 -31.81
CA ASN A 31 1.20 48.49 -31.28
C ASN A 31 1.24 47.39 -30.20
N VAL A 32 0.34 47.51 -29.23
CA VAL A 32 0.24 46.65 -28.03
C VAL A 32 -1.04 45.85 -28.08
N THR A 33 -0.95 44.51 -28.06
CA THR A 33 -1.96 43.66 -27.39
C THR A 33 -1.36 42.32 -26.97
N ALA A 34 -1.73 41.84 -25.77
CA ALA A 34 -1.60 40.48 -25.26
C ALA A 34 -0.24 39.78 -25.39
N GLN A 35 0.51 39.73 -24.28
CA GLN A 35 1.39 38.59 -24.03
C GLN A 35 0.53 37.33 -23.95
N ASP A 36 0.80 36.35 -24.80
CA ASP A 36 0.50 34.94 -24.52
C ASP A 36 1.35 34.51 -23.31
N THR A 37 0.90 34.89 -22.12
CA THR A 37 1.25 34.16 -20.91
C THR A 37 0.43 32.89 -20.97
N ALA A 38 0.97 31.89 -21.67
CA ALA A 38 0.47 30.53 -21.54
C ALA A 38 0.63 30.13 -20.08
N GLU A 39 -0.47 30.24 -19.32
CA GLU A 39 -0.61 29.53 -18.07
C GLU A 39 -0.46 28.06 -18.42
N ILE A 40 0.76 27.54 -18.25
CA ILE A 40 0.98 26.13 -18.02
C ILE A 40 0.26 25.86 -16.71
N SER A 41 -1.04 25.57 -16.80
CA SER A 41 -1.78 25.03 -15.69
C SER A 41 -1.04 23.77 -15.29
N ASP A 42 -0.45 23.77 -14.09
CA ASP A 42 -0.02 22.56 -13.39
C ASP A 42 -1.28 21.75 -13.07
N THR A 43 -1.89 21.21 -14.11
CA THR A 43 -2.83 20.10 -14.04
C THR A 43 -1.99 18.88 -13.69
N LYS A 44 -1.60 18.85 -12.41
CA LYS A 44 -1.06 17.71 -11.68
C LYS A 44 -1.90 16.52 -12.14
N LYS A 45 -1.29 15.67 -12.98
CA LYS A 45 -2.04 14.74 -13.83
C LYS A 45 -2.78 13.77 -12.92
N GLN A 46 -4.07 14.01 -12.72
CA GLN A 46 -4.83 13.36 -11.66
C GLN A 46 -4.97 11.88 -12.01
N ASP A 47 -4.19 11.03 -11.36
CA ASP A 47 -4.06 9.64 -11.75
C ASP A 47 -5.42 8.96 -11.71
N THR A 48 -5.88 8.59 -12.91
CA THR A 48 -7.25 8.16 -13.14
C THR A 48 -7.25 6.64 -13.18
N LEU A 49 -7.61 6.01 -12.06
CA LEU A 49 -7.83 4.56 -12.04
C LEU A 49 -9.08 4.26 -12.87
N ARG A 50 -8.87 3.64 -14.03
CA ARG A 50 -9.93 3.05 -14.84
C ARG A 50 -10.21 1.64 -14.33
N ILE A 51 -11.48 1.40 -14.00
CA ILE A 51 -11.94 0.14 -13.41
C ILE A 51 -13.42 -0.03 -13.76
N ASP A 52 -13.75 -1.12 -14.46
CA ASP A 52 -15.14 -1.41 -14.75
C ASP A 52 -15.82 -2.03 -13.51
N TYR A 53 -16.85 -1.35 -13.02
CA TYR A 53 -17.61 -1.81 -11.87
C TYR A 53 -18.22 -3.21 -12.07
N ALA A 54 -18.68 -3.54 -13.27
CA ALA A 54 -19.34 -4.82 -13.54
C ALA A 54 -18.34 -5.99 -13.50
N GLU A 55 -17.10 -5.76 -13.94
CA GLU A 55 -16.03 -6.77 -13.94
C GLU A 55 -15.53 -7.04 -12.51
N HIS A 56 -15.40 -6.00 -11.68
CA HIS A 56 -14.88 -6.09 -10.31
C HIS A 56 -15.95 -5.95 -9.21
N LYS A 57 -17.24 -6.17 -9.54
CA LYS A 57 -18.38 -5.87 -8.66
C LYS A 57 -18.21 -6.37 -7.21
N ASN A 58 -17.85 -7.64 -7.02
CA ASN A 58 -17.74 -8.23 -5.68
C ASN A 58 -16.57 -7.62 -4.87
N LEU A 59 -15.47 -7.27 -5.54
CA LEU A 59 -14.31 -6.62 -4.92
C LEU A 59 -14.72 -5.23 -4.39
N LEU A 60 -15.42 -4.46 -5.23
CA LEU A 60 -15.87 -3.12 -4.89
C LEU A 60 -17.03 -3.11 -3.89
N ASP A 61 -17.97 -4.05 -3.96
CA ASP A 61 -19.03 -4.21 -2.94
C ASP A 61 -18.41 -4.51 -1.57
N ILE A 62 -17.49 -5.49 -1.49
CA ILE A 62 -16.84 -5.91 -0.23
C ILE A 62 -16.00 -4.76 0.35
N LEU A 63 -15.32 -3.96 -0.48
CA LEU A 63 -14.57 -2.77 -0.05
C LEU A 63 -15.44 -1.82 0.79
N THR A 64 -16.71 -1.61 0.42
CA THR A 64 -17.63 -0.74 1.17
C THR A 64 -18.02 -1.29 2.55
N LEU A 65 -17.76 -2.57 2.82
CA LEU A 65 -18.18 -3.26 4.04
C LEU A 65 -17.06 -3.40 5.07
N LEU A 66 -15.79 -3.41 4.62
CA LEU A 66 -14.61 -3.54 5.48
C LEU A 66 -14.67 -2.59 6.69
N PRO A 67 -14.28 -3.02 7.90
CA PRO A 67 -14.11 -2.15 9.07
C PRO A 67 -13.04 -1.08 8.83
N ASP A 68 -13.16 0.09 9.47
CA ASP A 68 -12.13 1.14 9.39
C ASP A 68 -10.79 0.69 10.01
N SER A 69 -10.81 -0.30 10.91
CA SER A 69 -9.61 -0.91 11.48
C SER A 69 -8.73 -1.63 10.45
N THR A 70 -9.24 -1.97 9.25
CA THR A 70 -8.39 -2.57 8.21
C THR A 70 -7.42 -1.59 7.57
N MET A 71 -7.53 -0.29 7.87
CA MET A 71 -6.63 0.79 7.41
C MET A 71 -6.35 1.77 8.55
N ALA A 72 -6.14 1.23 9.75
CA ALA A 72 -6.00 2.04 10.97
C ALA A 72 -4.86 3.06 10.87
N SER A 73 -3.79 2.74 10.12
CA SER A 73 -2.61 3.59 10.00
C SER A 73 -2.83 4.85 9.14
N TRP A 74 -3.79 4.81 8.21
CA TRP A 74 -3.98 5.85 7.19
C TRP A 74 -5.38 6.47 7.16
N GLY A 75 -6.34 5.88 7.88
CA GLY A 75 -7.60 6.52 8.20
C GLY A 75 -8.63 6.60 7.08
N TRP A 76 -8.62 5.67 6.11
CA TRP A 76 -9.72 5.61 5.13
C TRP A 76 -11.02 5.25 5.86
N SER A 77 -12.03 6.11 5.80
CA SER A 77 -13.32 5.83 6.43
C SER A 77 -14.23 5.01 5.52
N LYS A 78 -15.14 4.24 6.13
CA LYS A 78 -16.22 3.53 5.44
C LYS A 78 -17.05 4.45 4.55
N LYS A 79 -17.24 5.71 4.96
CA LYS A 79 -17.95 6.71 4.17
C LYS A 79 -17.22 7.00 2.86
N GLU A 80 -15.92 7.27 2.92
CA GLU A 80 -15.09 7.53 1.73
C GLU A 80 -14.99 6.31 0.83
N ARG A 81 -14.87 5.09 1.37
CA ARG A 81 -14.95 3.84 0.58
C ARG A 81 -16.27 3.72 -0.18
N ILE A 82 -17.40 4.08 0.43
CA ILE A 82 -18.72 4.08 -0.22
C ILE A 82 -18.79 5.15 -1.32
N GLU A 83 -18.25 6.34 -1.11
CA GLU A 83 -18.24 7.44 -2.09
C GLU A 83 -17.35 7.09 -3.30
N PHE A 84 -16.14 6.57 -3.03
CA PHE A 84 -15.21 6.04 -4.03
C PHE A 84 -15.84 4.98 -4.95
N VAL A 85 -16.54 4.00 -4.37
CA VAL A 85 -17.21 2.94 -5.16
C VAL A 85 -18.39 3.49 -5.98
N LYS A 86 -19.13 4.49 -5.47
CA LYS A 86 -20.21 5.15 -6.24
C LYS A 86 -19.68 5.93 -7.45
N ASP A 87 -18.53 6.58 -7.32
CA ASP A 87 -17.92 7.28 -8.46
C ASP A 87 -17.45 6.29 -9.53
N ILE A 88 -16.89 5.15 -9.14
CA ILE A 88 -16.58 4.05 -10.07
C ILE A 88 -17.85 3.50 -10.75
N GLN A 89 -18.93 3.24 -9.99
CA GLN A 89 -20.22 2.79 -10.53
C GLN A 89 -20.77 3.75 -11.59
N LYS A 90 -20.65 5.07 -11.35
CA LYS A 90 -21.19 6.12 -12.22
C LYS A 90 -20.33 6.35 -13.47
N ASN A 91 -19.00 6.36 -13.31
CA ASN A 91 -18.10 6.88 -14.34
C ASN A 91 -17.23 5.79 -15.02
N LYS A 92 -17.14 4.58 -14.46
CA LYS A 92 -16.16 3.51 -14.84
C LYS A 92 -14.68 3.90 -14.66
N PHE A 93 -14.46 4.95 -13.88
CA PHE A 93 -13.16 5.39 -13.40
C PHE A 93 -13.36 6.20 -12.12
N THR A 94 -12.26 6.44 -11.42
CA THR A 94 -12.18 7.39 -10.31
C THR A 94 -11.01 8.35 -10.57
N THR A 95 -11.18 9.63 -10.22
CA THR A 95 -10.21 10.69 -10.49
C THR A 95 -9.35 10.93 -9.27
N GLY A 96 -8.11 10.45 -9.31
CA GLY A 96 -7.15 10.62 -8.23
C GLY A 96 -7.44 9.67 -7.06
N ALA A 97 -6.40 9.43 -6.29
CA ALA A 97 -6.57 8.92 -4.95
C ALA A 97 -7.02 10.08 -4.01
N PRO A 98 -7.71 9.81 -2.89
CA PRO A 98 -7.89 10.76 -1.79
C PRO A 98 -6.58 11.49 -1.44
N GLU A 99 -6.66 12.70 -0.88
CA GLU A 99 -5.49 13.58 -0.66
C GLU A 99 -4.32 12.94 0.13
N HIS A 100 -4.60 11.90 0.93
CA HIS A 100 -3.67 11.16 1.77
C HIS A 100 -3.06 9.91 1.10
N PHE A 101 -3.51 9.53 -0.09
CA PHE A 101 -3.02 8.39 -0.87
C PHE A 101 -2.18 8.88 -2.06
N SER A 102 -1.09 8.18 -2.37
CA SER A 102 -0.24 8.50 -3.51
C SER A 102 -0.64 7.73 -4.78
N SER A 103 -1.21 6.53 -4.67
CA SER A 103 -1.90 5.86 -5.78
C SER A 103 -2.92 4.81 -5.33
N ILE A 104 -3.86 4.45 -6.20
CA ILE A 104 -4.74 3.29 -6.06
C ILE A 104 -4.69 2.51 -7.37
N LYS A 105 -4.53 1.18 -7.31
CA LYS A 105 -4.52 0.31 -8.50
C LYS A 105 -5.21 -1.03 -8.23
N LEU A 106 -5.65 -1.67 -9.32
CA LEU A 106 -5.89 -3.11 -9.33
C LEU A 106 -4.55 -3.81 -9.53
N ALA A 107 -3.95 -4.33 -8.45
CA ALA A 107 -2.70 -5.07 -8.52
C ALA A 107 -2.90 -6.47 -9.13
N GLN A 108 -4.07 -7.08 -8.90
CA GLN A 108 -4.51 -8.34 -9.48
C GLN A 108 -6.03 -8.27 -9.76
N PRO A 109 -6.64 -9.19 -10.53
CA PRO A 109 -8.08 -9.14 -10.84
C PRO A 109 -9.02 -9.16 -9.62
N ASN A 110 -8.51 -9.63 -8.48
CA ASN A 110 -9.18 -9.78 -7.19
C ASN A 110 -8.48 -9.00 -6.06
N THR A 111 -7.56 -8.08 -6.39
CA THR A 111 -6.74 -7.36 -5.40
C THR A 111 -6.68 -5.87 -5.73
N ILE A 112 -7.05 -5.03 -4.77
CA ILE A 112 -6.77 -3.60 -4.76
C ILE A 112 -5.49 -3.38 -3.95
N GLU A 113 -4.63 -2.51 -4.43
CA GLU A 113 -3.45 -2.01 -3.71
C GLU A 113 -3.52 -0.49 -3.69
N ILE A 114 -3.21 0.10 -2.53
CA ILE A 114 -3.19 1.53 -2.28
C ILE A 114 -1.80 1.89 -1.78
N GLN A 115 -1.08 2.68 -2.56
CA GLN A 115 0.16 3.29 -2.07
C GLN A 115 -0.21 4.54 -1.27
N VAL A 116 0.35 4.64 -0.08
CA VAL A 116 0.32 5.82 0.80
C VAL A 116 1.75 6.35 0.95
N VAL A 117 1.96 7.39 1.77
CA VAL A 117 3.25 8.12 1.79
C VAL A 117 4.42 7.20 2.17
N ASP A 118 4.28 6.45 3.27
CA ASP A 118 5.33 5.58 3.85
C ASP A 118 4.82 4.15 4.09
N GLY A 119 3.91 3.66 3.24
CA GLY A 119 3.29 2.35 3.39
C GLY A 119 2.47 1.90 2.19
N ILE A 120 1.95 0.67 2.27
CA ILE A 120 1.07 0.06 1.26
C ILE A 120 -0.10 -0.58 1.99
N TRP A 121 -1.31 -0.39 1.47
CA TRP A 121 -2.47 -1.18 1.89
C TRP A 121 -2.94 -2.10 0.78
N ILE A 122 -3.15 -3.38 1.11
CA ILE A 122 -3.60 -4.41 0.16
C ILE A 122 -4.95 -4.96 0.62
N PHE A 123 -5.85 -5.22 -0.32
CA PHE A 123 -7.12 -5.91 -0.09
C PHE A 123 -7.37 -6.94 -1.21
N SER A 124 -7.44 -8.21 -0.83
CA SER A 124 -7.63 -9.35 -1.73
C SER A 124 -8.86 -10.18 -1.39
N ILE A 125 -9.59 -10.67 -2.41
CA ILE A 125 -10.71 -11.61 -2.23
C ILE A 125 -10.47 -12.97 -2.91
N TYR A 126 -10.91 -14.03 -2.26
CA TYR A 126 -10.74 -15.43 -2.69
C TYR A 126 -12.09 -16.13 -2.72
N LYS A 127 -12.53 -16.55 -3.91
CA LYS A 127 -13.89 -17.03 -4.13
C LYS A 127 -14.09 -18.45 -3.62
N ILE A 128 -14.98 -18.62 -2.65
CA ILE A 128 -15.48 -19.94 -2.22
C ILE A 128 -16.62 -20.36 -3.16
N LYS A 129 -17.63 -19.52 -3.33
CA LYS A 129 -18.80 -19.72 -4.22
C LYS A 129 -19.45 -18.34 -4.54
N PRO A 130 -20.53 -18.24 -5.32
CA PRO A 130 -21.24 -16.97 -5.48
C PRO A 130 -21.63 -16.38 -4.11
N ASN A 131 -21.45 -15.06 -3.95
CA ASN A 131 -21.70 -14.30 -2.72
C ASN A 131 -20.98 -14.81 -1.46
N ASN A 132 -19.89 -15.58 -1.61
CA ASN A 132 -19.11 -16.08 -0.48
C ASN A 132 -17.61 -16.12 -0.81
N TYR A 133 -16.81 -15.39 -0.02
CA TYR A 133 -15.40 -15.14 -0.28
C TYR A 133 -14.62 -15.14 1.05
N ILE A 134 -13.39 -15.64 1.04
CA ILE A 134 -12.40 -15.19 2.03
C ILE A 134 -11.88 -13.83 1.58
N VAL A 135 -11.75 -12.92 2.53
CA VAL A 135 -11.25 -11.56 2.36
C VAL A 135 -10.02 -11.42 3.24
N ILE A 136 -8.94 -10.88 2.69
CA ILE A 136 -7.72 -10.56 3.43
C ILE A 136 -7.37 -9.10 3.16
N THR A 137 -7.01 -8.37 4.20
CA THR A 137 -6.42 -7.03 4.12
C THR A 137 -5.05 -7.04 4.79
N ASP A 138 -4.16 -6.20 4.32
CA ASP A 138 -2.79 -6.05 4.82
C ASP A 138 -2.45 -4.55 4.88
N ASP A 139 -2.26 -3.99 6.07
CA ASP A 139 -1.84 -2.59 6.29
C ASP A 139 -0.33 -2.58 6.62
N ILE A 140 0.49 -2.25 5.62
CA ILE A 140 1.96 -2.37 5.67
C ILE A 140 2.55 -0.99 5.96
N VAL A 141 3.24 -0.86 7.10
CA VAL A 141 3.89 0.39 7.54
C VAL A 141 5.24 0.10 8.17
N GLY A 142 6.29 0.71 7.62
CA GLY A 142 7.67 0.42 8.04
C GLY A 142 8.05 -1.01 7.67
N ASP A 143 8.40 -1.81 8.69
CA ASP A 143 8.63 -3.26 8.62
C ASP A 143 7.41 -4.09 9.08
N GLY A 144 6.34 -3.46 9.59
CA GLY A 144 5.16 -4.14 10.11
C GLY A 144 4.08 -4.39 9.05
N ASN A 145 3.31 -5.48 9.26
CA ASN A 145 2.14 -5.87 8.48
C ASN A 145 0.96 -6.12 9.46
N ASP A 146 -0.17 -5.42 9.33
CA ASP A 146 -1.41 -5.73 10.07
C ASP A 146 -2.39 -6.50 9.18
N LEU A 147 -2.37 -7.83 9.32
CA LEU A 147 -3.15 -8.77 8.53
C LEU A 147 -4.48 -9.11 9.20
N LEU A 148 -5.58 -8.72 8.54
CA LEU A 148 -6.93 -9.07 8.97
C LEU A 148 -7.62 -9.94 7.92
N ALA A 149 -8.32 -10.97 8.37
CA ALA A 149 -9.09 -11.86 7.53
C ALA A 149 -10.57 -11.93 7.92
N PHE A 150 -11.43 -12.17 6.93
CA PHE A 150 -12.87 -12.28 7.10
C PHE A 150 -13.44 -13.33 6.14
N GLU A 151 -14.51 -14.03 6.53
CA GLU A 151 -15.45 -14.62 5.56
C GLU A 151 -16.51 -13.58 5.22
N TYR A 152 -16.55 -13.16 3.95
CA TYR A 152 -17.74 -12.54 3.40
C TYR A 152 -18.75 -13.61 3.04
N LYS A 153 -19.99 -13.47 3.51
CA LYS A 153 -21.10 -14.36 3.17
C LYS A 153 -22.41 -13.60 3.12
N ASP A 154 -23.06 -13.63 1.95
CA ASP A 154 -24.43 -13.13 1.75
C ASP A 154 -24.66 -11.68 2.25
N GLY A 155 -23.63 -10.83 2.14
CA GLY A 155 -23.67 -9.42 2.56
C GLY A 155 -23.02 -9.10 3.91
N VAL A 156 -22.64 -10.12 4.69
CA VAL A 156 -22.02 -9.98 6.02
C VAL A 156 -20.52 -10.28 5.94
N LEU A 157 -19.70 -9.55 6.69
CA LEU A 157 -18.30 -9.89 6.96
C LEU A 157 -18.18 -10.42 8.39
N GLU A 158 -17.67 -11.64 8.54
CA GLU A 158 -17.37 -12.27 9.83
C GLU A 158 -15.85 -12.41 9.96
N TYR A 159 -15.25 -11.90 11.04
CA TYR A 159 -13.80 -11.96 11.27
C TYR A 159 -13.32 -13.40 11.46
N ILE A 160 -12.16 -13.70 10.88
CA ILE A 160 -11.43 -14.96 11.04
C ILE A 160 -9.97 -14.60 11.35
N ALA A 161 -9.38 -15.21 12.38
CA ALA A 161 -7.95 -15.00 12.63
C ALA A 161 -7.11 -15.56 11.46
N PHE A 162 -6.19 -14.75 10.94
CA PHE A 162 -5.52 -14.99 9.65
C PHE A 162 -4.81 -16.34 9.59
N GLU A 163 -4.16 -16.73 10.68
CA GLU A 163 -3.46 -18.00 10.85
C GLU A 163 -4.36 -19.23 10.66
N ASN A 164 -5.67 -19.13 10.98
CA ASN A 164 -6.63 -20.23 10.79
C ASN A 164 -6.91 -20.54 9.31
N LEU A 165 -6.60 -19.61 8.40
CA LEU A 165 -6.70 -19.85 6.96
C LEU A 165 -5.64 -20.83 6.44
N PHE A 166 -4.59 -21.11 7.21
CA PHE A 166 -3.47 -21.95 6.82
C PHE A 166 -3.35 -23.16 7.75
N ASP A 167 -2.92 -24.31 7.22
CA ASP A 167 -2.58 -25.46 8.05
C ASP A 167 -1.08 -25.42 8.40
N ASN A 168 -0.76 -25.33 9.69
CA ASN A 168 0.59 -25.17 10.26
C ASN A 168 1.29 -23.82 10.03
N PHE A 169 0.68 -22.89 9.27
CA PHE A 169 1.16 -21.52 9.02
C PHE A 169 2.71 -21.39 8.91
N LEU A 170 3.36 -20.42 9.56
CA LEU A 170 4.81 -20.24 9.50
C LEU A 170 5.61 -21.45 10.04
N THR A 171 5.06 -22.22 10.99
CA THR A 171 5.74 -23.43 11.54
C THR A 171 5.95 -24.52 10.49
N ALA A 172 5.34 -24.42 9.30
CA ALA A 172 5.65 -25.29 8.18
C ALA A 172 7.12 -25.17 7.72
N LEU A 173 7.73 -23.99 7.87
CA LEU A 173 9.15 -23.73 7.56
C LEU A 173 10.10 -24.55 8.43
N LEU A 174 9.74 -24.84 9.68
CA LEU A 174 10.62 -25.51 10.64
C LEU A 174 10.97 -26.94 10.21
N VAL A 175 12.25 -27.27 10.19
CA VAL A 175 12.77 -28.63 9.98
C VAL A 175 12.29 -29.54 11.13
N ASN A 176 12.50 -29.10 12.36
CA ASN A 176 11.97 -29.72 13.57
C ASN A 176 11.00 -28.73 14.27
N LYS A 177 9.76 -29.16 14.51
CA LYS A 177 8.73 -28.34 15.16
C LYS A 177 8.81 -28.34 16.69
N ASP A 178 9.64 -29.22 17.27
CA ASP A 178 9.85 -29.31 18.72
C ASP A 178 11.19 -28.65 19.15
N ASP A 179 11.97 -28.11 18.20
CA ASP A 179 13.20 -27.38 18.51
C ASP A 179 12.89 -25.94 18.92
N LYS A 180 12.98 -25.68 20.22
CA LYS A 180 12.70 -24.37 20.79
C LYS A 180 13.59 -23.26 20.20
N ASN A 181 14.88 -23.51 19.94
CA ASN A 181 15.76 -22.45 19.42
C ASN A 181 15.30 -22.01 18.02
N CYS A 182 14.80 -22.95 17.23
CA CYS A 182 14.28 -22.68 15.89
C CYS A 182 12.89 -22.01 15.90
N ILE A 183 12.06 -22.30 16.92
CA ILE A 183 10.81 -21.58 17.16
C ILE A 183 11.11 -20.13 17.58
N ASP A 184 11.96 -19.94 18.60
CA ASP A 184 12.35 -18.62 19.11
C ASP A 184 12.93 -17.75 17.95
N LEU A 185 13.80 -18.33 17.10
CA LEU A 185 14.34 -17.66 15.91
C LEU A 185 13.27 -17.30 14.86
N LEU A 186 12.24 -18.12 14.68
CA LEU A 186 11.11 -17.82 13.79
C LEU A 186 10.26 -16.67 14.33
N GLU A 187 10.03 -16.63 15.64
CA GLU A 187 9.29 -15.56 16.32
C GLU A 187 10.04 -14.23 16.26
N GLU A 188 11.37 -14.22 16.50
CA GLU A 188 12.23 -13.04 16.34
C GLU A 188 12.20 -12.44 14.93
N ASN A 189 12.01 -13.28 13.91
CA ASN A 189 11.95 -12.88 12.49
C ASN A 189 10.52 -12.68 11.96
N ASN A 190 9.48 -12.81 12.80
CA ASN A 190 8.08 -12.79 12.35
C ASN A 190 7.67 -11.47 11.66
N ILE A 191 8.28 -10.35 12.05
CA ILE A 191 8.01 -9.03 11.46
C ILE A 191 8.47 -8.94 10.00
N GLY A 192 9.57 -9.60 9.63
CA GLY A 192 10.17 -9.53 8.29
C GLY A 192 9.50 -10.39 7.21
N PHE A 193 8.29 -10.91 7.45
CA PHE A 193 7.54 -11.66 6.44
C PHE A 193 6.73 -10.72 5.54
N GLU A 194 6.90 -10.87 4.23
CA GLU A 194 6.13 -10.22 3.17
C GLU A 194 5.03 -11.17 2.65
N TYR A 195 3.86 -10.61 2.29
CA TYR A 195 2.67 -11.35 1.89
C TYR A 195 2.27 -11.02 0.43
N LEU A 196 2.67 -11.88 -0.50
CA LEU A 196 2.57 -11.65 -1.94
C LEU A 196 1.29 -12.29 -2.52
N PHE A 197 0.22 -11.51 -2.60
CA PHE A 197 -1.07 -11.91 -3.18
C PHE A 197 -0.98 -12.01 -4.71
N THR A 198 -1.01 -13.24 -5.25
CA THR A 198 -0.76 -13.51 -6.68
C THR A 198 -1.97 -14.14 -7.37
N GLY A 199 -2.60 -13.37 -8.26
CA GLY A 199 -3.81 -13.76 -8.96
C GLY A 199 -4.96 -14.18 -8.02
N THR A 200 -5.91 -14.94 -8.56
CA THR A 200 -7.18 -15.25 -7.87
C THR A 200 -7.13 -16.38 -6.84
N LYS A 201 -5.92 -16.89 -6.54
CA LYS A 201 -5.76 -18.12 -5.74
C LYS A 201 -4.51 -18.24 -4.89
N LYS A 202 -3.42 -17.52 -5.18
CA LYS A 202 -2.13 -17.78 -4.53
C LYS A 202 -1.75 -16.70 -3.54
N ILE A 203 -1.07 -17.12 -2.48
CA ILE A 203 -0.32 -16.26 -1.56
C ILE A 203 1.06 -16.91 -1.42
N GLU A 204 2.11 -16.13 -1.63
CA GLU A 204 3.46 -16.48 -1.21
C GLU A 204 3.78 -15.67 0.05
N ILE A 205 4.27 -16.34 1.09
CA ILE A 205 4.66 -15.74 2.37
C ILE A 205 6.16 -15.97 2.49
N ALA A 206 6.97 -14.90 2.48
CA ALA A 206 8.42 -15.03 2.39
C ALA A 206 9.14 -14.03 3.30
N ASN A 207 10.28 -14.43 3.86
CA ASN A 207 11.17 -13.54 4.60
C ASN A 207 12.60 -13.75 4.09
N LEU A 208 13.10 -12.80 3.29
CA LEU A 208 14.41 -12.92 2.63
C LEU A 208 15.59 -12.93 3.62
N SER A 209 15.41 -12.39 4.83
CA SER A 209 16.42 -12.38 5.89
C SER A 209 16.68 -13.78 6.46
N LEU A 210 15.70 -14.70 6.41
CA LEU A 210 15.85 -16.07 6.94
C LEU A 210 16.93 -16.89 6.22
N THR A 211 17.38 -16.47 5.03
CA THR A 211 18.45 -17.12 4.27
C THR A 211 19.87 -16.71 4.66
N GLU A 212 20.06 -15.68 5.50
CA GLU A 212 21.40 -15.23 5.89
C GLU A 212 22.01 -16.09 7.02
N GLY A 213 22.46 -17.29 6.66
CA GLY A 213 23.46 -18.05 7.44
C GLY A 213 23.05 -19.46 7.90
N ASN A 214 23.05 -20.43 6.99
CA ASN A 214 23.13 -21.89 7.24
C ASN A 214 22.40 -22.40 8.51
N ASN A 215 21.13 -22.02 8.66
CA ASN A 215 20.32 -22.36 9.81
C ASN A 215 19.58 -23.70 9.58
N GLU A 216 20.04 -24.76 10.25
CA GLU A 216 19.43 -26.11 10.26
C GLU A 216 17.96 -26.12 10.72
N CYS A 217 17.46 -24.97 11.20
CA CYS A 217 16.10 -24.70 11.59
C CYS A 217 15.07 -24.67 10.46
N PHE A 218 15.41 -24.23 9.23
CA PHE A 218 14.41 -23.93 8.20
C PHE A 218 14.58 -24.75 6.92
N LYS A 219 13.46 -25.15 6.33
CA LYS A 219 13.38 -25.89 5.05
C LYS A 219 13.51 -25.00 3.81
N GLY A 220 13.57 -23.69 4.02
CA GLY A 220 13.48 -22.63 3.01
C GLY A 220 13.11 -21.31 3.67
N ASN A 221 12.93 -20.25 2.89
CA ASN A 221 12.56 -18.92 3.36
C ASN A 221 11.17 -18.45 2.86
N SER A 222 10.50 -19.27 2.03
CA SER A 222 9.23 -18.95 1.39
C SER A 222 8.21 -20.11 1.45
N LEU A 223 6.95 -19.77 1.70
CA LEU A 223 5.80 -20.67 1.72
C LEU A 223 4.86 -20.30 0.59
N ASN A 224 4.67 -21.19 -0.39
CA ASN A 224 3.77 -20.98 -1.51
C ASN A 224 2.45 -21.73 -1.27
N TYR A 225 1.36 -20.98 -1.16
CA TYR A 225 0.02 -21.50 -0.91
C TYR A 225 -0.90 -21.35 -2.12
N GLU A 226 -1.89 -22.25 -2.24
CA GLU A 226 -3.04 -22.09 -3.14
C GLU A 226 -4.35 -22.28 -2.38
N PHE A 227 -5.31 -21.39 -2.63
CA PHE A 227 -6.63 -21.43 -2.02
C PHE A 227 -7.45 -22.64 -2.50
N ASN A 228 -7.98 -23.40 -1.54
CA ASN A 228 -8.95 -24.47 -1.75
C ASN A 228 -10.36 -24.02 -1.30
N PRO A 229 -11.26 -23.68 -2.26
CA PRO A 229 -12.63 -23.28 -1.98
C PRO A 229 -13.46 -24.29 -1.16
N ALA A 230 -13.17 -25.59 -1.25
CA ALA A 230 -13.92 -26.61 -0.52
C ALA A 230 -13.57 -26.63 0.98
N LEU A 231 -12.32 -26.31 1.33
CA LEU A 231 -11.84 -26.20 2.71
C LEU A 231 -11.95 -24.79 3.28
N LYS A 232 -12.17 -23.78 2.41
CA LYS A 232 -12.04 -22.34 2.73
C LYS A 232 -10.65 -21.93 3.25
N LYS A 233 -9.62 -22.70 2.91
CA LYS A 233 -8.25 -22.56 3.41
C LYS A 233 -7.23 -22.47 2.29
N PHE A 234 -6.04 -22.00 2.63
CA PHE A 234 -4.84 -22.02 1.82
C PHE A 234 -4.04 -23.29 2.10
N GLU A 235 -3.90 -24.13 1.07
CA GLU A 235 -3.12 -25.35 1.13
C GLU A 235 -1.67 -25.08 0.72
N LEU A 236 -0.72 -25.48 1.56
CA LEU A 236 0.71 -25.38 1.23
C LEU A 236 1.03 -26.27 0.01
N LYS A 237 1.66 -25.69 -1.01
CA LYS A 237 2.06 -26.40 -2.23
C LYS A 237 3.56 -26.66 -2.30
N THR A 238 4.38 -25.66 -1.98
CA THR A 238 5.84 -25.80 -1.91
C THR A 238 6.43 -24.90 -0.84
N ILE A 239 7.54 -25.35 -0.26
CA ILE A 239 8.50 -24.52 0.45
C ILE A 239 9.71 -24.33 -0.47
N LYS A 240 10.30 -23.13 -0.52
CA LYS A 240 11.56 -22.83 -1.20
C LYS A 240 12.45 -22.01 -0.29
#